data_AF-A0A8H3FTQ8-F1
#
_entry.id   AF-A0A8H3FTQ8-F1
#
_cell.length_a   1.000
_cell.length_b   1.000
_cell.length_c   1.000
_cell.angle_alpha   90.00
_cell.angle_beta   90.00
_cell.angle_gamma   90.00
#
_symmetry.space_group_name_H-M   'P 1'
#
loop_
_entity.id
_entity.type
_entity.pdbx_description
1 polymer ?
#
loop_
_entity_poly.entity_id
_entity_poly.type
_entity_poly.pdbx_seq_one_letter_code
_entity_poly.pdbx_strand_id
1 'polypeptide(L)'
;MENPAATGLKSKFRNHGRPANSRNNSMRSGRSVPRENTNSSNGVIDTIHEHINEHTSLLARPFKNSNGVPLWEDDERPFVKWPAYFGRKVQQTLASNYVNVFLVFVPLGIVSGAVGWSPTATFILNFLAIIPLASLLSFATEELSAELGQTLGGLLNATFGNAVELIVSIVALKNGEIRIVQSSMLGSILSNILLVLGCCFFAGGIKYEQQKFNDVVASTMSSLMVVSTASLIIPATLYAVMKGTTANQDQNILILSHGTAVILLLLYVLYLFFQLKTHSKFFDAEGEAQQEGDEEVGKVLSPLAAGVALVLITVLVAVCAEYLVDSIDSIVQTAHISKTFIGLVLLPIVGNAAEHVTAVVVALKDKMDLAIGVAIGSSMQIALLVTPFLVILGWIMDKPMTLHFETFETVVFFLSVLITSYVIAVRFPASLEQVIQWKLTTGQDGKSNYLEGAMLLGMYTIIALAFYVYPDDAAKSGLNLLSLLTGGSS
;
A
#
# COMPACT_ATOMS: atom_id res chain seq x y z
N MET A 1 12.06 66.74 10.41
CA MET A 1 11.18 67.59 9.60
C MET A 1 10.09 66.70 9.03
N GLU A 2 8.85 66.98 9.47
CA GLU A 2 7.53 66.63 8.94
C GLU A 2 7.11 65.17 8.66
N ASN A 3 6.29 64.63 9.58
CA ASN A 3 4.98 63.99 9.29
C ASN A 3 3.94 65.15 9.20
N PRO A 4 2.67 65.07 8.69
CA PRO A 4 1.82 63.88 8.46
C PRO A 4 0.80 63.96 7.28
N ALA A 5 -0.09 62.96 7.15
CA ALA A 5 -1.56 63.11 7.19
C ALA A 5 -2.35 62.19 6.23
N ALA A 6 -3.41 61.64 6.82
CA ALA A 6 -4.48 60.84 6.24
C ALA A 6 -5.56 61.68 5.55
N THR A 7 -6.36 61.05 4.67
CA THR A 7 -7.77 61.32 4.33
C THR A 7 -8.17 60.29 3.25
N GLY A 8 -9.34 59.66 3.18
CA GLY A 8 -10.65 59.93 3.77
C GLY A 8 -11.73 59.72 2.68
N LEU A 9 -12.44 58.59 2.75
CA LEU A 9 -13.79 58.29 2.24
C LEU A 9 -14.60 59.38 1.49
N LYS A 10 -15.21 59.01 0.33
CA LYS A 10 -16.68 59.06 0.04
C LYS A 10 -17.02 59.06 -1.47
N SER A 11 -17.87 58.12 -1.92
CA SER A 11 -19.14 58.34 -2.65
C SER A 11 -19.79 56.97 -2.94
N LYS A 12 -20.86 56.58 -2.24
CA LYS A 12 -22.30 56.86 -2.45
C LYS A 12 -22.89 56.37 -3.78
N PHE A 13 -23.72 55.33 -3.65
CA PHE A 13 -25.06 55.12 -4.25
C PHE A 13 -25.28 55.43 -5.73
N ARG A 14 -25.78 54.43 -6.49
CA ARG A 14 -27.22 54.33 -6.78
C ARG A 14 -27.60 52.96 -7.37
N ASN A 15 -28.84 52.60 -7.06
CA ASN A 15 -29.50 51.32 -7.16
C ASN A 15 -30.64 51.42 -8.20
N HIS A 16 -31.17 50.25 -8.63
CA HIS A 16 -32.44 50.00 -9.37
C HIS A 16 -32.37 50.00 -10.91
N GLY A 17 -33.01 49.08 -11.64
CA GLY A 17 -33.85 47.96 -11.21
C GLY A 17 -34.51 47.20 -12.37
N ARG A 18 -34.73 45.90 -12.11
CA ARG A 18 -35.80 44.96 -12.53
C ARG A 18 -36.04 44.59 -14.03
N PRO A 19 -36.53 43.35 -14.27
CA PRO A 19 -36.59 42.70 -15.58
C PRO A 19 -37.96 42.83 -16.26
N ALA A 20 -38.00 42.69 -17.58
CA ALA A 20 -39.23 42.64 -18.37
C ALA A 20 -39.44 41.26 -19.01
N ASN A 21 -40.62 40.73 -18.72
CA ASN A 21 -41.24 39.53 -19.26
C ASN A 21 -41.89 39.86 -20.61
N SER A 22 -41.78 39.00 -21.64
CA SER A 22 -42.67 39.09 -22.80
C SER A 22 -43.05 37.71 -23.33
N ARG A 23 -44.35 37.40 -23.17
CA ARG A 23 -45.08 36.37 -23.91
C ARG A 23 -45.26 36.84 -25.35
N ASN A 24 -45.24 35.91 -26.30
CA ASN A 24 -46.04 36.04 -27.51
C ASN A 24 -46.58 34.68 -27.96
N ASN A 25 -47.82 34.73 -28.45
CA ASN A 25 -48.74 33.63 -28.71
C ASN A 25 -49.27 33.82 -30.14
N SER A 26 -49.29 32.78 -30.97
CA SER A 26 -50.17 32.64 -32.15
C SER A 26 -50.18 31.16 -32.58
N MET A 27 -51.30 30.44 -32.41
CA MET A 27 -52.31 30.07 -33.45
C MET A 27 -51.69 29.43 -34.70
N ARG A 28 -52.14 28.31 -35.30
CA ARG A 28 -53.43 27.58 -35.40
C ARG A 28 -53.08 26.25 -36.12
N SER A 29 -53.62 25.08 -35.83
CA SER A 29 -54.81 24.52 -36.52
C SER A 29 -54.82 23.00 -36.27
N GLY A 30 -55.96 22.46 -35.86
CA GLY A 30 -56.13 21.04 -35.57
C GLY A 30 -56.38 20.15 -36.79
N ARG A 31 -56.27 18.84 -36.58
CA ARG A 31 -57.07 17.81 -37.25
C ARG A 31 -57.06 16.49 -36.46
N SER A 32 -58.23 16.17 -35.93
CA SER A 32 -58.88 14.85 -35.79
C SER A 32 -58.06 13.57 -35.55
N VAL A 33 -58.35 12.94 -34.42
CA VAL A 33 -58.17 11.51 -34.08
C VAL A 33 -59.01 10.63 -35.04
N PRO A 34 -58.62 9.36 -35.27
CA PRO A 34 -59.39 8.28 -34.64
C PRO A 34 -58.51 7.22 -33.95
N ARG A 35 -59.05 6.66 -32.86
CA ARG A 35 -58.60 5.44 -32.19
C ARG A 35 -58.89 4.25 -33.10
N GLU A 36 -57.93 3.35 -33.26
CA GLU A 36 -58.19 1.97 -33.66
C GLU A 36 -57.47 1.01 -32.72
N ASN A 37 -58.28 0.14 -32.10
CA ASN A 37 -57.88 -0.98 -31.27
C ASN A 37 -57.91 -2.21 -32.18
N THR A 38 -56.78 -2.86 -32.43
CA THR A 38 -56.76 -4.26 -32.92
C THR A 38 -55.58 -5.02 -32.32
N ASN A 39 -55.91 -5.95 -31.42
CA ASN A 39 -55.09 -7.12 -31.12
C ASN A 39 -54.98 -8.00 -32.36
N SER A 40 -53.76 -8.35 -32.78
CA SER A 40 -53.44 -9.67 -33.35
C SER A 40 -51.93 -9.84 -33.57
N SER A 41 -51.35 -10.73 -32.77
CA SER A 41 -50.32 -11.72 -33.13
C SER A 41 -49.83 -11.74 -34.60
N ASN A 42 -48.55 -11.43 -34.83
CA ASN A 42 -47.52 -12.35 -35.37
C ASN A 42 -46.29 -11.58 -35.88
N GLY A 43 -45.13 -11.93 -35.32
CA GLY A 43 -43.81 -11.97 -35.97
C GLY A 43 -43.30 -10.74 -36.73
N VAL A 44 -42.45 -9.95 -36.06
CA VAL A 44 -41.37 -9.24 -36.75
C VAL A 44 -40.10 -9.41 -35.93
N ILE A 45 -39.10 -10.02 -36.58
CA ILE A 45 -37.70 -10.07 -36.16
C ILE A 45 -37.21 -8.63 -36.17
N ASP A 46 -37.09 -8.00 -34.99
CA ASP A 46 -36.38 -6.75 -34.84
C ASP A 46 -35.03 -7.00 -34.17
N THR A 47 -34.01 -6.87 -35.00
CA THR A 47 -32.59 -6.94 -34.77
C THR A 47 -32.18 -5.90 -33.72
N ILE A 48 -31.94 -6.31 -32.47
CA ILE A 48 -31.23 -5.48 -31.50
C ILE A 48 -29.74 -5.54 -31.85
N HIS A 49 -29.25 -4.49 -32.53
CA HIS A 49 -27.83 -4.15 -32.52
C HIS A 49 -27.47 -3.66 -31.10
N GLU A 50 -27.15 -4.61 -30.23
CA GLU A 50 -26.48 -4.31 -28.95
C GLU A 50 -24.99 -4.11 -29.28
N HIS A 51 -24.45 -2.92 -28.99
CA HIS A 51 -23.02 -2.66 -29.11
C HIS A 51 -22.26 -3.61 -28.19
N ILE A 52 -21.61 -4.59 -28.80
CA ILE A 52 -20.69 -5.52 -28.14
C ILE A 52 -19.52 -4.69 -27.61
N ASN A 53 -19.31 -4.69 -26.28
CA ASN A 53 -18.12 -4.15 -25.66
C ASN A 53 -17.35 -5.27 -24.94
N GLU A 54 -16.02 -5.19 -24.97
CA GLU A 54 -15.08 -6.28 -24.60
C GLU A 54 -15.11 -6.68 -23.12
N HIS A 55 -15.83 -5.94 -22.27
CA HIS A 55 -16.04 -6.25 -20.85
C HIS A 55 -17.21 -7.20 -20.57
N THR A 56 -17.93 -7.66 -21.61
CA THR A 56 -19.05 -8.58 -21.42
C THR A 56 -18.52 -9.99 -21.21
N SER A 57 -18.31 -10.40 -19.94
CA SER A 57 -17.80 -11.74 -19.64
C SER A 57 -18.70 -12.80 -20.29
N LEU A 58 -18.09 -13.75 -21.02
CA LEU A 58 -18.78 -14.86 -21.68
C LEU A 58 -19.50 -15.81 -20.70
N LEU A 59 -19.25 -15.67 -19.39
CA LEU A 59 -19.91 -16.42 -18.32
C LEU A 59 -21.09 -15.67 -17.66
N ALA A 60 -21.36 -14.40 -18.04
CA ALA A 60 -22.43 -13.57 -17.45
C ALA A 60 -23.84 -13.83 -18.04
N ARG A 61 -23.95 -14.78 -18.99
CA ARG A 61 -25.22 -15.16 -19.64
C ARG A 61 -25.51 -16.64 -19.34
N PRO A 62 -26.05 -16.94 -18.15
CA PRO A 62 -27.48 -17.27 -18.13
C PRO A 62 -28.18 -16.72 -16.87
N PHE A 63 -29.50 -16.54 -16.91
CA PHE A 63 -30.37 -16.24 -15.76
C PHE A 63 -30.54 -14.76 -15.34
N LYS A 64 -30.84 -13.86 -16.31
CA LYS A 64 -31.47 -12.55 -16.03
C LYS A 64 -32.92 -12.54 -16.53
N ASN A 65 -33.81 -11.88 -15.79
CA ASN A 65 -35.20 -11.64 -16.21
C ASN A 65 -35.26 -10.58 -17.34
N SER A 66 -36.45 -10.31 -17.89
CA SER A 66 -36.67 -9.31 -18.95
C SER A 66 -36.26 -7.88 -18.59
N ASN A 67 -36.04 -7.60 -17.31
CA ASN A 67 -35.66 -6.28 -16.78
C ASN A 67 -34.15 -6.21 -16.44
N GLY A 68 -33.36 -7.23 -16.80
CA GLY A 68 -31.93 -7.29 -16.55
C GLY A 68 -31.53 -7.67 -15.12
N VAL A 69 -32.52 -7.98 -14.27
CA VAL A 69 -32.34 -8.37 -12.87
C VAL A 69 -32.03 -9.87 -12.80
N PRO A 70 -31.14 -10.34 -11.92
CA PRO A 70 -30.83 -11.76 -11.77
C PRO A 70 -32.05 -12.57 -11.29
N LEU A 71 -32.34 -13.72 -11.91
CA LEU A 71 -33.57 -14.50 -11.63
C LEU A 71 -33.74 -14.95 -10.17
N TRP A 72 -32.67 -15.02 -9.38
CA TRP A 72 -32.71 -15.39 -7.97
C TRP A 72 -33.05 -14.22 -7.03
N GLU A 73 -33.03 -12.98 -7.52
CA GLU A 73 -33.36 -11.79 -6.74
C GLU A 73 -34.88 -11.67 -6.51
N ASP A 74 -35.66 -12.15 -7.49
CA ASP A 74 -37.12 -12.25 -7.47
C ASP A 74 -37.64 -13.57 -6.82
N ASP A 75 -36.77 -14.51 -6.45
CA ASP A 75 -37.18 -15.78 -5.83
C ASP A 75 -37.45 -15.60 -4.32
N GLU A 76 -38.68 -15.89 -3.88
CA GLU A 76 -39.12 -15.72 -2.49
C GLU A 76 -38.48 -16.72 -1.51
N ARG A 77 -37.85 -17.80 -2.00
CA ARG A 77 -37.29 -18.86 -1.17
C ARG A 77 -35.94 -18.45 -0.56
N PRO A 78 -35.82 -18.30 0.78
CA PRO A 78 -34.59 -17.85 1.42
C PRO A 78 -33.38 -18.77 1.13
N PHE A 79 -33.62 -20.08 1.04
CA PHE A 79 -32.58 -21.09 0.79
C PHE A 79 -32.01 -21.07 -0.64
N VAL A 80 -32.64 -20.38 -1.58
CA VAL A 80 -32.12 -20.20 -2.96
C VAL A 80 -31.49 -18.82 -3.09
N LYS A 81 -32.16 -17.80 -2.53
CA LYS A 81 -31.74 -16.40 -2.58
C LYS A 81 -30.43 -16.14 -1.83
N TRP A 82 -30.27 -16.65 -0.61
CA TRP A 82 -29.06 -16.41 0.19
C TRP A 82 -27.80 -17.06 -0.39
N PRO A 83 -27.79 -18.35 -0.80
CA PRO A 83 -26.61 -18.94 -1.44
C PRO A 83 -26.28 -18.31 -2.79
N ALA A 84 -27.27 -17.92 -3.59
CA ALA A 84 -27.05 -17.24 -4.87
C ALA A 84 -26.52 -15.81 -4.68
N TYR A 85 -27.05 -15.07 -3.69
CA TYR A 85 -26.54 -13.76 -3.27
C TYR A 85 -25.10 -13.85 -2.82
N PHE A 86 -24.82 -14.76 -1.89
CA PHE A 86 -23.50 -15.02 -1.37
C PHE A 86 -22.54 -15.43 -2.49
N GLY A 87 -22.93 -16.39 -3.33
CA GLY A 87 -22.14 -16.89 -4.45
C GLY A 87 -21.80 -15.79 -5.46
N ARG A 88 -22.74 -14.89 -5.78
CA ARG A 88 -22.47 -13.77 -6.68
C ARG A 88 -21.56 -12.71 -6.04
N LYS A 89 -21.74 -12.41 -4.76
CA LYS A 89 -20.87 -11.47 -4.04
C LYS A 89 -19.44 -12.02 -3.93
N VAL A 90 -19.30 -13.30 -3.59
CA VAL A 90 -18.03 -14.02 -3.64
C VAL A 90 -17.45 -13.96 -5.05
N GLN A 91 -18.21 -14.25 -6.10
CA GLN A 91 -17.72 -14.17 -7.48
C GLN A 91 -17.26 -12.75 -7.86
N GLN A 92 -17.98 -11.71 -7.45
CA GLN A 92 -17.60 -10.31 -7.71
C GLN A 92 -16.31 -9.94 -6.96
N THR A 93 -16.18 -10.36 -5.69
CA THR A 93 -14.96 -10.18 -4.90
C THR A 93 -13.78 -10.99 -5.46
N LEU A 94 -14.02 -12.19 -5.99
CA LEU A 94 -13.00 -13.01 -6.64
C LEU A 94 -12.63 -12.50 -8.03
N ALA A 95 -13.52 -11.79 -8.71
CA ALA A 95 -13.26 -11.20 -10.03
C ALA A 95 -12.70 -9.78 -9.97
N SER A 96 -12.58 -9.17 -8.80
CA SER A 96 -12.14 -7.77 -8.66
C SER A 96 -10.67 -7.57 -9.01
N ASN A 97 -9.80 -8.57 -8.78
CA ASN A 97 -8.37 -8.48 -9.05
C ASN A 97 -7.87 -9.67 -9.88
N TYR A 98 -7.05 -9.41 -10.90
CA TYR A 98 -6.38 -10.43 -11.71
C TYR A 98 -5.49 -11.37 -10.89
N VAL A 99 -4.99 -10.90 -9.74
CA VAL A 99 -4.18 -11.69 -8.79
C VAL A 99 -4.99 -12.86 -8.20
N ASN A 100 -6.32 -12.78 -8.17
CA ASN A 100 -7.18 -13.83 -7.61
C ASN A 100 -7.11 -15.17 -8.38
N VAL A 101 -6.50 -15.20 -9.56
CA VAL A 101 -6.12 -16.45 -10.24
C VAL A 101 -5.24 -17.34 -9.33
N PHE A 102 -4.42 -16.73 -8.47
CA PHE A 102 -3.59 -17.45 -7.50
C PHE A 102 -4.38 -18.06 -6.33
N LEU A 103 -5.69 -17.82 -6.18
CA LEU A 103 -6.46 -18.39 -5.06
C LEU A 103 -6.54 -19.91 -5.08
N VAL A 104 -6.30 -20.54 -6.23
CA VAL A 104 -6.14 -22.00 -6.32
C VAL A 104 -5.00 -22.51 -5.43
N PHE A 105 -3.99 -21.68 -5.15
CA PHE A 105 -2.88 -22.03 -4.29
C PHE A 105 -3.23 -22.04 -2.81
N VAL A 106 -4.33 -21.40 -2.37
CA VAL A 106 -4.76 -21.41 -0.96
C VAL A 106 -5.09 -22.83 -0.48
N PRO A 107 -6.05 -23.56 -1.08
CA PRO A 107 -6.31 -24.94 -0.65
C PRO A 107 -5.10 -25.85 -0.90
N LEU A 108 -4.33 -25.65 -1.97
CA LEU A 108 -3.14 -26.45 -2.25
C LEU A 108 -2.04 -26.23 -1.21
N GLY A 109 -1.80 -25.00 -0.78
CA GLY A 109 -0.83 -24.64 0.26
C GLY A 109 -1.20 -25.26 1.59
N ILE A 110 -2.47 -25.15 2.00
CA ILE A 110 -2.98 -25.76 3.23
C ILE A 110 -2.87 -27.29 3.18
N VAL A 111 -3.26 -27.93 2.06
CA VAL A 111 -3.15 -29.39 1.90
C VAL A 111 -1.68 -29.81 1.89
N SER A 112 -0.80 -29.06 1.25
CA SER A 112 0.63 -29.39 1.19
C SER A 112 1.28 -29.37 2.57
N GLY A 113 0.91 -28.40 3.41
CA GLY A 113 1.33 -28.33 4.81
C GLY A 113 0.73 -29.44 5.66
N ALA A 114 -0.59 -29.67 5.56
CA ALA A 114 -1.31 -30.63 6.39
C ALA A 114 -0.95 -32.09 6.08
N VAL A 115 -0.67 -32.42 4.82
CA VAL A 115 -0.30 -33.78 4.37
C VAL A 115 1.22 -34.00 4.46
N GLY A 116 2.01 -32.96 4.68
CA GLY A 116 3.47 -33.06 4.78
C GLY A 116 4.14 -33.30 3.43
N TRP A 117 3.81 -32.49 2.42
CA TRP A 117 4.53 -32.47 1.14
C TRP A 117 5.97 -31.97 1.33
N SER A 118 6.77 -31.95 0.25
CA SER A 118 8.14 -31.45 0.34
C SER A 118 8.15 -29.99 0.85
N PRO A 119 9.08 -29.62 1.75
CA PRO A 119 9.11 -28.27 2.31
C PRO A 119 9.20 -27.18 1.25
N THR A 120 9.90 -27.46 0.14
CA THR A 120 9.97 -26.55 -1.00
C THR A 120 8.63 -26.34 -1.69
N ALA A 121 7.84 -27.40 -1.88
CA ALA A 121 6.50 -27.27 -2.42
C ALA A 121 5.60 -26.50 -1.44
N THR A 122 5.64 -26.84 -0.15
CA THR A 122 4.87 -26.16 0.89
C THR A 122 5.19 -24.66 0.95
N PHE A 123 6.47 -24.30 0.89
CA PHE A 123 6.92 -22.91 0.84
C PHE A 123 6.33 -22.20 -0.38
N ILE A 124 6.56 -22.72 -1.59
CA ILE A 124 6.14 -22.07 -2.85
C ILE A 124 4.61 -21.95 -2.93
N LEU A 125 3.88 -23.00 -2.57
CA LEU A 125 2.42 -23.01 -2.63
C LEU A 125 1.82 -21.99 -1.65
N ASN A 126 2.29 -21.96 -0.40
CA ASN A 126 1.79 -20.98 0.57
C ASN A 126 2.28 -19.55 0.25
N PHE A 127 3.47 -19.40 -0.31
CA PHE A 127 3.99 -18.10 -0.80
C PHE A 127 3.08 -17.52 -1.87
N LEU A 128 2.70 -18.32 -2.87
CA LEU A 128 1.77 -17.91 -3.93
C LEU A 128 0.33 -17.72 -3.41
N ALA A 129 -0.07 -18.47 -2.38
CA ALA A 129 -1.39 -18.36 -1.76
C ALA A 129 -1.60 -17.03 -1.02
N ILE A 130 -0.56 -16.49 -0.39
CA ILE A 130 -0.67 -15.25 0.39
C ILE A 130 -0.88 -14.03 -0.53
N ILE A 131 -0.33 -14.01 -1.74
CA ILE A 131 -0.45 -12.89 -2.70
C ILE A 131 -1.92 -12.46 -2.94
N PRO A 132 -2.85 -13.35 -3.36
CA PRO A 132 -4.25 -12.96 -3.54
C PRO A 132 -4.97 -12.73 -2.21
N LEU A 133 -4.59 -13.42 -1.13
CA LEU A 133 -5.18 -13.19 0.18
C LEU A 133 -4.87 -11.77 0.69
N ALA A 134 -3.66 -11.27 0.43
CA ALA A 134 -3.27 -9.89 0.73
C ALA A 134 -4.17 -8.89 0.01
N SER A 135 -4.41 -9.11 -1.28
CA SER A 135 -5.33 -8.26 -2.06
C SER A 135 -6.76 -8.30 -1.53
N LEU A 136 -7.28 -9.49 -1.18
CA LEU A 136 -8.62 -9.62 -0.64
C LEU A 136 -8.75 -8.97 0.74
N LEU A 137 -7.69 -9.04 1.56
CA LEU A 137 -7.63 -8.43 2.88
C LEU A 137 -7.64 -6.90 2.79
N SER A 138 -6.83 -6.33 1.90
CA SER A 138 -6.81 -4.90 1.59
C SER A 138 -8.18 -4.42 1.10
N PHE A 139 -8.78 -5.12 0.13
CA PHE A 139 -10.12 -4.79 -0.36
C PHE A 139 -11.20 -4.83 0.73
N ALA A 140 -11.19 -5.86 1.60
CA ALA A 140 -12.12 -5.94 2.73
C ALA A 140 -11.90 -4.81 3.75
N THR A 141 -10.65 -4.38 3.93
CA THR A 141 -10.26 -3.26 4.80
C THR A 141 -10.77 -1.94 4.26
N GLU A 142 -10.66 -1.70 2.96
CA GLU A 142 -11.16 -0.50 2.30
C GLU A 142 -12.69 -0.38 2.37
N GLU A 143 -13.41 -1.45 2.01
CA GLU A 143 -14.88 -1.51 2.08
C GLU A 143 -15.38 -1.25 3.51
N LEU A 144 -14.67 -1.76 4.52
CA LEU A 144 -15.01 -1.51 5.91
C LEU A 144 -14.63 -0.08 6.36
N SER A 145 -13.47 0.43 5.93
CA SER A 145 -12.99 1.77 6.28
C SER A 145 -13.88 2.88 5.74
N ALA A 146 -14.43 2.69 4.53
CA ALA A 146 -15.33 3.64 3.87
C ALA A 146 -16.61 3.95 4.69
N GLU A 147 -16.99 3.05 5.61
CA GLU A 147 -18.20 3.15 6.43
C GLU A 147 -17.92 3.66 7.85
N LEU A 148 -16.66 3.61 8.30
CA LEU A 148 -16.26 3.97 9.66
C LEU A 148 -15.92 5.46 9.84
N GLY A 149 -16.01 6.25 8.77
CA GLY A 149 -15.62 7.65 8.76
C GLY A 149 -14.10 7.85 8.83
N GLN A 150 -13.65 9.08 8.64
CA GLN A 150 -12.25 9.42 8.38
C GLN A 150 -11.26 8.92 9.47
N THR A 151 -11.57 9.11 10.75
CA THR A 151 -10.64 8.77 11.84
C THR A 151 -10.55 7.26 12.07
N LEU A 152 -11.69 6.56 12.17
CA LEU A 152 -11.70 5.12 12.42
C LEU A 152 -11.32 4.33 11.16
N GLY A 153 -11.75 4.78 9.97
CA GLY A 153 -11.31 4.23 8.70
C GLY A 153 -9.81 4.42 8.49
N GLY A 154 -9.27 5.60 8.81
CA GLY A 154 -7.81 5.83 8.76
C GLY A 154 -7.02 4.91 9.71
N LEU A 155 -7.52 4.68 10.92
CA LEU A 155 -6.88 3.76 11.88
C LEU A 155 -6.99 2.29 11.43
N LEU A 156 -8.15 1.90 10.87
CA LEU A 156 -8.37 0.56 10.34
C LEU A 156 -7.44 0.29 9.14
N ASN A 157 -7.32 1.25 8.22
CA ASN A 157 -6.41 1.17 7.09
C ASN A 157 -4.94 1.14 7.54
N ALA A 158 -4.56 1.95 8.53
CA ALA A 158 -3.22 1.91 9.11
C ALA A 158 -2.83 0.55 9.71
N THR A 159 -3.80 -0.15 10.30
CA THR A 159 -3.55 -1.43 10.97
C THR A 159 -3.63 -2.61 10.01
N PHE A 160 -4.68 -2.65 9.18
CA PHE A 160 -4.96 -3.77 8.29
C PHE A 160 -4.37 -3.61 6.89
N GLY A 161 -3.90 -2.42 6.51
CA GLY A 161 -3.12 -2.21 5.29
C GLY A 161 -1.83 -3.03 5.28
N ASN A 162 -1.14 -3.12 6.42
CA ASN A 162 0.04 -3.98 6.60
C ASN A 162 -0.27 -5.28 7.36
N ALA A 163 -1.51 -5.78 7.31
CA ALA A 163 -1.88 -6.93 8.12
C ALA A 163 -1.15 -8.21 7.70
N VAL A 164 -0.82 -8.39 6.41
CA VAL A 164 -0.11 -9.60 5.97
C VAL A 164 1.30 -9.65 6.54
N GLU A 165 2.03 -8.54 6.48
CA GLU A 165 3.36 -8.36 7.05
C GLU A 165 3.31 -8.61 8.55
N LEU A 166 2.33 -8.03 9.22
CA LEU A 166 2.13 -8.18 10.65
C LEU A 166 1.82 -9.65 11.02
N ILE A 167 0.92 -10.33 10.29
CA ILE A 167 0.55 -11.72 10.54
C ILE A 167 1.76 -12.64 10.33
N VAL A 168 2.44 -12.54 9.19
CA VAL A 168 3.64 -13.35 8.88
C VAL A 168 4.72 -13.12 9.93
N SER A 169 4.91 -11.86 10.36
CA SER A 169 5.88 -11.52 11.41
C SER A 169 5.51 -12.05 12.78
N ILE A 170 4.23 -12.01 13.17
CA ILE A 170 3.75 -12.58 14.43
C ILE A 170 3.95 -14.09 14.46
N VAL A 171 3.62 -14.77 13.35
CA VAL A 171 3.83 -16.22 13.20
C VAL A 171 5.33 -16.56 13.31
N ALA A 172 6.18 -15.84 12.59
CA ALA A 172 7.63 -15.99 12.68
C ALA A 172 8.16 -15.74 14.10
N LEU A 173 7.69 -14.67 14.77
CA LEU A 173 8.07 -14.33 16.14
C LEU A 173 7.66 -15.43 17.14
N LYS A 174 6.44 -15.97 17.01
CA LYS A 174 5.95 -17.10 17.81
C LYS A 174 6.88 -18.31 17.68
N ASN A 175 7.32 -18.60 16.46
CA ASN A 175 8.21 -19.71 16.14
C ASN A 175 9.68 -19.43 16.51
N GLY A 176 10.01 -18.22 16.98
CA GLY A 176 11.38 -17.85 17.36
C GLY A 176 12.26 -17.44 16.17
N GLU A 177 11.67 -17.22 15.00
CA GLU A 177 12.34 -16.78 13.77
C GLU A 177 12.63 -15.27 13.79
N ILE A 178 13.31 -14.78 14.83
CA ILE A 178 13.61 -13.35 15.04
C ILE A 178 14.31 -12.74 13.82
N ARG A 179 15.26 -13.48 13.22
CA ARG A 179 16.00 -13.01 12.06
C ARG A 179 15.10 -12.78 10.84
N ILE A 180 14.13 -13.67 10.62
CA ILE A 180 13.15 -13.51 9.55
C ILE A 180 12.28 -12.28 9.80
N VAL A 181 11.82 -12.08 11.04
CA VAL A 181 11.04 -10.90 11.41
C VAL A 181 11.83 -9.61 11.12
N GLN A 182 13.06 -9.52 11.61
CA GLN A 182 13.91 -8.34 11.41
C GLN A 182 14.19 -8.05 9.92
N SER A 183 14.67 -9.06 9.19
CA SER A 183 15.00 -8.89 7.77
C SER A 183 13.75 -8.60 6.93
N SER A 184 12.59 -9.15 7.28
CA SER A 184 11.32 -8.86 6.57
C SER A 184 10.78 -7.45 6.78
N MET A 185 10.93 -6.87 7.97
CA MET A 185 10.54 -5.47 8.20
C MET A 185 11.41 -4.51 7.40
N LEU A 186 12.74 -4.69 7.41
CA LEU A 186 13.63 -3.90 6.57
C LEU A 186 13.37 -4.12 5.09
N GLY A 187 13.20 -5.37 4.69
CA GLY A 187 12.90 -5.75 3.31
C GLY A 187 11.62 -5.12 2.79
N SER A 188 10.58 -5.02 3.61
CA SER A 188 9.31 -4.40 3.22
C SER A 188 9.45 -2.90 3.00
N ILE A 189 10.21 -2.21 3.86
CA ILE A 189 10.54 -0.79 3.63
C ILE A 189 11.37 -0.63 2.35
N LEU A 190 12.42 -1.44 2.17
CA LEU A 190 13.28 -1.41 0.96
C LEU A 190 12.48 -1.69 -0.33
N SER A 191 11.58 -2.65 -0.28
CA SER A 191 10.69 -2.99 -1.38
C SER A 191 9.81 -1.81 -1.75
N ASN A 192 9.17 -1.18 -0.77
CA ASN A 192 8.30 -0.03 -1.04
C ASN A 192 9.06 1.18 -1.60
N ILE A 193 10.17 1.57 -0.98
CA ILE A 193 10.88 2.79 -1.38
C ILE A 193 11.70 2.62 -2.67
N LEU A 194 12.17 1.41 -3.01
CA LEU A 194 12.97 1.18 -4.22
C LEU A 194 12.21 0.41 -5.29
N LEU A 195 11.65 -0.76 -4.96
CA LEU A 195 11.01 -1.63 -5.94
C LEU A 195 9.69 -1.03 -6.43
N VAL A 196 8.77 -0.71 -5.52
CA VAL A 196 7.44 -0.16 -5.88
C VAL A 196 7.58 1.18 -6.53
N LEU A 197 8.27 2.10 -5.85
CA LEU A 197 8.47 3.44 -6.37
C LEU A 197 9.21 3.41 -7.73
N GLY A 198 10.22 2.53 -7.85
CA GLY A 198 10.92 2.30 -9.11
C GLY A 198 10.00 1.80 -10.22
N CYS A 199 9.11 0.84 -9.92
CA CYS A 199 8.10 0.35 -10.86
C CYS A 199 7.11 1.46 -11.25
N CYS A 200 6.64 2.27 -10.31
CA CYS A 200 5.73 3.38 -10.56
C CYS A 200 6.36 4.42 -11.52
N PHE A 201 7.57 4.89 -11.21
CA PHE A 201 8.29 5.86 -12.03
C PHE A 201 8.68 5.30 -13.40
N PHE A 202 9.07 4.03 -13.46
CA PHE A 202 9.43 3.38 -14.71
C PHE A 202 8.22 3.17 -15.62
N ALA A 203 7.16 2.54 -15.11
CA ALA A 203 5.96 2.23 -15.88
C ALA A 203 5.21 3.51 -16.30
N GLY A 204 5.03 4.44 -15.37
CA GLY A 204 4.44 5.74 -15.66
C GLY A 204 5.30 6.58 -16.61
N GLY A 205 6.63 6.57 -16.42
CA GLY A 205 7.59 7.27 -17.28
C GLY A 205 7.75 6.69 -18.70
N ILE A 206 7.34 5.45 -18.95
CA ILE A 206 7.26 4.89 -20.31
C ILE A 206 6.09 5.52 -21.07
N LYS A 207 4.99 5.82 -20.37
CA LYS A 207 3.77 6.38 -20.96
C LYS A 207 3.81 7.92 -21.03
N TYR A 208 4.43 8.55 -20.03
CA TYR A 208 4.52 10.01 -19.89
C TYR A 208 5.98 10.44 -19.83
N GLU A 209 6.38 11.47 -20.58
CA GLU A 209 7.77 11.96 -20.56
C GLU A 209 8.22 12.41 -19.16
N GLN A 210 7.32 13.07 -18.42
CA GLN A 210 7.50 13.49 -17.04
C GLN A 210 6.14 13.43 -16.34
N GLN A 211 6.11 12.94 -15.10
CA GLN A 211 4.91 12.99 -14.26
C GLN A 211 5.14 13.88 -13.07
N LYS A 212 4.17 14.75 -12.81
CA LYS A 212 4.23 15.71 -11.71
C LYS A 212 3.62 15.12 -10.45
N PHE A 213 4.15 15.54 -9.31
CA PHE A 213 3.61 15.24 -7.99
C PHE A 213 3.85 16.43 -7.05
N ASN A 214 2.99 16.60 -6.05
CA ASN A 214 3.05 17.59 -4.99
C ASN A 214 4.31 17.40 -4.14
N ASP A 215 5.22 18.37 -4.19
CA ASP A 215 6.48 18.30 -3.45
C ASP A 215 6.27 18.32 -1.93
N VAL A 216 5.19 18.93 -1.43
CA VAL A 216 5.01 19.22 -0.01
C VAL A 216 4.69 17.94 0.75
N VAL A 217 3.75 17.16 0.23
CA VAL A 217 3.34 15.90 0.87
C VAL A 217 4.47 14.88 0.72
N ALA A 218 5.02 14.72 -0.48
CA ALA A 218 6.11 13.80 -0.74
C ALA A 218 7.37 14.13 0.10
N SER A 219 7.71 15.42 0.25
CA SER A 219 8.82 15.88 1.09
C SER A 219 8.55 15.71 2.58
N THR A 220 7.33 15.96 3.04
CA THR A 220 6.95 15.74 4.44
C THR A 220 7.02 14.26 4.80
N MET A 221 6.47 13.38 3.94
CA MET A 221 6.50 11.93 4.14
C MET A 221 7.94 11.38 4.07
N SER A 222 8.75 11.88 3.13
CA SER A 222 10.17 11.56 3.01
C SER A 222 10.98 12.01 4.23
N SER A 223 10.74 13.23 4.74
CA SER A 223 11.43 13.74 5.94
C SER A 223 11.09 12.91 7.18
N LEU A 224 9.82 12.53 7.32
CA LEU A 224 9.39 11.66 8.40
C LEU A 224 9.98 10.25 8.27
N MET A 225 10.11 9.73 7.04
CA MET A 225 10.81 8.46 6.77
C MET A 225 12.27 8.50 7.22
N VAL A 226 13.01 9.57 6.91
CA VAL A 226 14.41 9.74 7.31
C VAL A 226 14.54 9.74 8.84
N VAL A 227 13.67 10.47 9.54
CA VAL A 227 13.68 10.53 11.02
C VAL A 227 13.34 9.16 11.63
N SER A 228 12.35 8.48 11.08
CA SER A 228 11.93 7.13 11.53
C SER A 228 13.05 6.11 11.32
N THR A 229 13.69 6.16 10.16
CA THR A 229 14.82 5.31 9.78
C THR A 229 16.04 5.58 10.66
N ALA A 230 16.39 6.86 10.88
CA ALA A 230 17.48 7.23 11.79
C ALA A 230 17.23 6.69 13.20
N SER A 231 15.97 6.74 13.67
CA SER A 231 15.58 6.21 14.98
C SER A 231 15.71 4.68 15.08
N LEU A 232 15.50 3.94 13.98
CA LEU A 232 15.76 2.49 13.88
C LEU A 232 17.26 2.16 13.80
N ILE A 233 18.06 3.03 13.19
CA ILE A 233 19.51 2.84 12.98
C ILE A 233 20.32 3.10 14.26
N ILE A 234 19.90 4.03 15.11
CA ILE A 234 20.64 4.41 16.33
C ILE A 234 20.93 3.20 17.24
N PRO A 235 19.95 2.33 17.59
CA PRO A 235 20.22 1.13 18.37
C PRO A 235 21.20 0.17 17.71
N ALA A 236 21.05 -0.06 16.39
CA ALA A 236 21.92 -0.94 15.63
C ALA A 236 23.38 -0.43 15.59
N THR A 237 23.55 0.88 15.40
CA THR A 237 24.88 1.51 15.33
C THR A 237 25.56 1.57 16.69
N LEU A 238 24.82 1.91 17.75
CA LEU A 238 25.36 1.92 19.10
C LEU A 238 25.85 0.53 19.50
N TYR A 239 25.10 -0.52 19.16
CA TYR A 239 25.56 -1.89 19.37
C TYR A 239 26.86 -2.19 18.62
N ALA A 240 26.95 -1.82 17.33
CA ALA A 240 28.14 -2.06 16.53
C ALA A 240 29.40 -1.41 17.15
N VAL A 241 29.24 -0.23 17.76
CA VAL A 241 30.31 0.50 18.45
C VAL A 241 30.63 -0.08 19.84
N MET A 242 29.64 -0.65 20.53
CA MET A 242 29.82 -1.25 21.86
C MET A 242 30.36 -2.69 21.84
N LYS A 243 30.54 -3.29 20.66
CA LYS A 243 31.07 -4.66 20.48
C LYS A 243 32.48 -4.77 21.10
N GLY A 244 32.58 -5.47 22.23
CA GLY A 244 33.85 -5.79 22.91
C GLY A 244 34.09 -5.12 24.26
N THR A 245 33.19 -4.26 24.76
CA THR A 245 33.51 -3.36 25.90
C THR A 245 32.77 -3.67 27.20
N THR A 246 31.74 -4.53 27.24
CA THR A 246 30.94 -4.75 28.47
C THR A 246 30.38 -6.16 28.64
N ALA A 247 30.39 -6.67 29.88
CA ALA A 247 29.51 -7.76 30.31
C ALA A 247 28.04 -7.27 30.27
N ASN A 248 27.10 -8.09 29.80
CA ASN A 248 25.66 -7.80 29.59
C ASN A 248 25.27 -7.07 28.28
N GLN A 249 26.03 -7.24 27.19
CA GLN A 249 25.73 -6.62 25.90
C GLN A 249 24.31 -6.92 25.39
N ASP A 250 23.86 -8.17 25.43
CA ASP A 250 22.53 -8.56 24.92
C ASP A 250 21.36 -7.94 25.71
N GLN A 251 21.50 -7.86 27.03
CA GLN A 251 20.49 -7.21 27.88
C GLN A 251 20.41 -5.71 27.61
N ASN A 252 21.54 -5.05 27.39
CA ASN A 252 21.59 -3.63 27.08
C ASN A 252 20.95 -3.32 25.71
N ILE A 253 21.15 -4.18 24.70
CA ILE A 253 20.49 -4.05 23.40
C ILE A 253 18.98 -4.16 23.54
N LEU A 254 18.52 -5.12 24.36
CA LEU A 254 17.10 -5.39 24.54
C LEU A 254 16.43 -4.20 25.24
N ILE A 255 17.03 -3.67 26.31
CA ILE A 255 16.55 -2.46 27.01
C ILE A 255 16.49 -1.27 26.04
N LEU A 256 17.54 -1.06 25.25
CA LEU A 256 17.59 0.01 24.26
C LEU A 256 16.51 -0.17 23.19
N SER A 257 16.33 -1.39 22.67
CA SER A 257 15.32 -1.71 21.66
C SER A 257 13.91 -1.48 22.18
N HIS A 258 13.61 -1.87 23.43
CA HIS A 258 12.32 -1.62 24.07
C HIS A 258 12.07 -0.12 24.25
N GLY A 259 13.07 0.62 24.75
CA GLY A 259 12.97 2.08 24.91
C GLY A 259 12.72 2.80 23.60
N THR A 260 13.48 2.45 22.55
CA THR A 260 13.28 3.00 21.21
C THR A 260 11.92 2.62 20.64
N ALA A 261 11.46 1.37 20.81
CA ALA A 261 10.15 0.94 20.32
C ALA A 261 8.99 1.74 20.94
N VAL A 262 9.05 2.02 22.25
CA VAL A 262 8.05 2.89 22.92
C VAL A 262 8.06 4.30 22.33
N ILE A 263 9.24 4.89 22.10
CA ILE A 263 9.37 6.22 21.51
C ILE A 263 8.81 6.24 20.08
N LEU A 264 9.12 5.24 19.26
CA LEU A 264 8.61 5.13 17.89
C LEU A 264 7.08 5.03 17.84
N LEU A 265 6.48 4.22 18.71
CA LEU A 265 5.01 4.13 18.81
C LEU A 265 4.38 5.45 19.27
N LEU A 266 5.01 6.17 20.19
CA LEU A 266 4.54 7.52 20.58
C LEU A 266 4.62 8.51 19.41
N LEU A 267 5.71 8.48 18.65
CA LEU A 267 5.85 9.28 17.43
C LEU A 267 4.79 8.89 16.39
N TYR A 268 4.46 7.61 16.27
CA TYR A 268 3.38 7.15 15.41
C TYR A 268 2.00 7.68 15.83
N VAL A 269 1.69 7.69 17.13
CA VAL A 269 0.44 8.29 17.64
C VAL A 269 0.38 9.78 17.35
N LEU A 270 1.50 10.50 17.52
CA LEU A 270 1.59 11.91 17.14
C LEU A 270 1.43 12.10 15.62
N TYR A 271 1.97 11.20 14.81
CA TYR A 271 1.77 11.19 13.37
C TYR A 271 0.31 10.93 12.98
N LEU A 272 -0.37 9.96 13.61
CA LEU A 272 -1.80 9.74 13.38
C LEU A 272 -2.63 10.98 13.76
N PHE A 273 -2.27 11.67 14.84
CA PHE A 273 -2.90 12.95 15.19
C PHE A 273 -2.59 14.06 14.17
N PHE A 274 -1.37 14.07 13.62
CA PHE A 274 -0.98 14.95 12.54
C PHE A 274 -1.84 14.71 11.30
N GLN A 275 -1.88 13.47 10.83
CA GLN A 275 -2.57 13.01 9.63
C GLN A 275 -4.09 13.13 9.74
N LEU A 276 -4.71 12.65 10.82
CA LEU A 276 -6.17 12.53 10.93
C LEU A 276 -6.85 13.80 11.47
N LYS A 277 -6.09 14.77 11.98
CA LYS A 277 -6.70 15.95 12.65
C LYS A 277 -6.07 17.28 12.27
N THR A 278 -4.78 17.47 12.50
CA THR A 278 -4.18 18.81 12.33
C THR A 278 -3.91 19.15 10.87
N HIS A 279 -3.56 18.15 10.06
CA HIS A 279 -3.17 18.30 8.65
C HIS A 279 -4.03 17.42 7.73
N SER A 280 -5.23 17.04 8.17
CA SER A 280 -6.12 16.14 7.43
C SER A 280 -6.40 16.61 6.01
N LYS A 281 -6.50 17.92 5.77
CA LYS A 281 -6.74 18.50 4.44
C LYS A 281 -5.72 18.10 3.38
N PHE A 282 -4.47 17.81 3.76
CA PHE A 282 -3.44 17.37 2.81
C PHE A 282 -3.61 15.89 2.45
N PHE A 283 -4.11 15.07 3.39
CA PHE A 283 -4.30 13.63 3.22
C PHE A 283 -5.70 13.28 2.69
N ASP A 284 -6.70 14.14 2.90
CA ASP A 284 -8.07 13.96 2.42
C ASP A 284 -8.15 14.08 0.90
N ALA A 285 -7.41 15.04 0.31
CA ALA A 285 -7.33 15.20 -1.14
C ALA A 285 -6.69 13.98 -1.83
N GLU A 286 -5.77 13.29 -1.16
CA GLU A 286 -5.20 12.03 -1.65
C GLU A 286 -6.20 10.87 -1.53
N GLY A 287 -6.90 10.76 -0.40
CA GLY A 287 -7.91 9.73 -0.16
C GLY A 287 -9.09 9.79 -1.15
N GLU A 288 -9.58 10.99 -1.46
CA GLU A 288 -10.66 11.20 -2.44
C GLU A 288 -10.18 10.86 -3.87
N ALA A 289 -8.98 11.29 -4.26
CA ALA A 289 -8.43 11.00 -5.59
C ALA A 289 -8.09 9.52 -5.81
N GLN A 290 -7.83 8.78 -4.72
CA GLN A 290 -7.65 7.33 -4.73
C GLN A 290 -8.98 6.60 -4.92
N GLN A 291 -10.05 7.05 -4.25
CA GLN A 291 -11.41 6.54 -4.46
C GLN A 291 -11.92 6.80 -5.89
N GLU A 292 -11.64 7.97 -6.48
CA GLU A 292 -11.96 8.25 -7.90
C GLU A 292 -11.19 7.34 -8.88
N GLY A 293 -10.05 6.79 -8.47
CA GLY A 293 -9.29 5.80 -9.28
C GLY A 293 -9.95 4.43 -9.33
N ASP A 294 -10.72 4.09 -8.28
CA ASP A 294 -11.43 2.83 -8.07
C ASP A 294 -12.94 2.92 -8.37
N GLU A 295 -13.41 4.06 -8.88
CA GLU A 295 -14.83 4.34 -9.20
C GLU A 295 -15.49 3.37 -10.20
N GLU A 296 -14.75 2.45 -10.83
CA GLU A 296 -15.36 1.36 -11.60
C GLU A 296 -15.97 0.24 -10.73
N VAL A 297 -15.64 0.19 -9.43
CA VAL A 297 -16.12 -0.84 -8.50
C VAL A 297 -17.01 -0.19 -7.43
N GLY A 298 -18.27 0.07 -7.77
CA GLY A 298 -19.26 0.52 -6.76
C GLY A 298 -19.34 -0.47 -5.59
N LYS A 299 -19.52 0.05 -4.36
CA LYS A 299 -19.57 -0.69 -3.08
C LYS A 299 -20.09 -2.12 -3.24
N VAL A 300 -19.22 -3.10 -3.04
CA VAL A 300 -19.55 -4.50 -3.30
C VAL A 300 -20.09 -5.17 -2.05
N LEU A 301 -19.57 -4.84 -0.86
CA LEU A 301 -19.90 -5.52 0.39
C LEU A 301 -20.66 -4.63 1.36
N SER A 302 -21.62 -5.22 2.07
CA SER A 302 -22.17 -4.60 3.29
C SER A 302 -21.11 -4.60 4.40
N PRO A 303 -21.11 -3.65 5.36
CA PRO A 303 -20.11 -3.57 6.44
C PRO A 303 -19.92 -4.88 7.21
N LEU A 304 -21.02 -5.59 7.49
CA LEU A 304 -20.97 -6.88 8.19
C LEU A 304 -20.31 -7.98 7.33
N ALA A 305 -20.59 -7.99 6.03
CA ALA A 305 -19.96 -8.91 5.10
C ALA A 305 -18.47 -8.60 4.92
N ALA A 306 -18.08 -7.33 4.86
CA ALA A 306 -16.69 -6.90 4.82
C ALA A 306 -15.94 -7.32 6.10
N GLY A 307 -16.55 -7.12 7.28
CA GLY A 307 -15.98 -7.57 8.55
C GLY A 307 -15.82 -9.09 8.66
N VAL A 308 -16.81 -9.86 8.21
CA VAL A 308 -16.71 -11.34 8.17
C VAL A 308 -15.62 -11.78 7.19
N ALA A 309 -15.55 -11.18 6.00
CA ALA A 309 -14.51 -11.46 5.02
C ALA A 309 -13.12 -11.15 5.59
N LEU A 310 -12.95 -9.99 6.24
CA LEU A 310 -11.70 -9.57 6.85
C LEU A 310 -11.19 -10.60 7.87
N VAL A 311 -12.07 -11.11 8.75
CA VAL A 311 -11.71 -12.14 9.73
C VAL A 311 -11.35 -13.46 9.06
N LEU A 312 -12.15 -13.93 8.11
CA LEU A 312 -11.90 -15.19 7.40
C LEU A 312 -10.58 -15.15 6.62
N ILE A 313 -10.32 -14.07 5.90
CA ILE A 313 -9.07 -13.89 5.13
C ILE A 313 -7.88 -13.82 6.08
N THR A 314 -8.00 -13.08 7.19
CA THR A 314 -6.96 -13.00 8.23
C THR A 314 -6.58 -14.40 8.75
N VAL A 315 -7.57 -15.25 9.03
CA VAL A 315 -7.33 -16.64 9.48
C VAL A 315 -6.64 -17.45 8.37
N LEU A 316 -7.08 -17.34 7.12
CA LEU A 316 -6.44 -18.04 6.00
C LEU A 316 -4.99 -17.60 5.79
N VAL A 317 -4.70 -16.30 5.87
CA VAL A 317 -3.34 -15.76 5.80
C VAL A 317 -2.50 -16.33 6.94
N ALA A 318 -3.03 -16.36 8.18
CA ALA A 318 -2.30 -16.91 9.33
C ALA A 318 -1.97 -18.40 9.16
N VAL A 319 -2.91 -19.21 8.67
CA VAL A 319 -2.67 -20.64 8.41
C VAL A 319 -1.63 -20.84 7.29
N CYS A 320 -1.72 -20.08 6.20
CA CYS A 320 -0.72 -20.17 5.12
C CYS A 320 0.66 -19.68 5.60
N ALA A 321 0.69 -18.63 6.41
CA ALA A 321 1.91 -18.09 7.01
C ALA A 321 2.58 -19.09 7.95
N GLU A 322 1.82 -19.86 8.75
CA GLU A 322 2.35 -20.90 9.63
C GLU A 322 3.10 -21.97 8.83
N TYR A 323 2.47 -22.54 7.79
CA TYR A 323 3.14 -23.50 6.91
C TYR A 323 4.31 -22.91 6.13
N LEU A 324 4.22 -21.65 5.72
CA LEU A 324 5.31 -20.95 5.03
C LEU A 324 6.52 -20.80 5.96
N VAL A 325 6.32 -20.28 7.18
CA VAL A 325 7.39 -20.05 8.15
C VAL A 325 8.06 -21.36 8.57
N ASP A 326 7.27 -22.40 8.84
CA ASP A 326 7.79 -23.72 9.22
C ASP A 326 8.68 -24.36 8.13
N SER A 327 8.48 -23.99 6.87
CA SER A 327 9.27 -24.50 5.75
C SER A 327 10.57 -23.74 5.48
N ILE A 328 10.79 -22.56 6.11
CA ILE A 328 11.94 -21.68 5.84
C ILE A 328 13.27 -22.40 6.10
N ASP A 329 13.42 -23.08 7.24
CA ASP A 329 14.68 -23.78 7.58
C ASP A 329 15.07 -24.83 6.55
N SER A 330 14.08 -25.54 6.01
CA SER A 330 14.29 -26.54 4.97
C SER A 330 14.69 -25.91 3.64
N ILE A 331 14.13 -24.74 3.31
CA ILE A 331 14.53 -23.97 2.13
C ILE A 331 15.97 -23.49 2.25
N VAL A 332 16.36 -22.95 3.41
CA VAL A 332 17.73 -22.50 3.68
C VAL A 332 18.72 -23.63 3.44
N GLN A 333 18.40 -24.85 3.93
CA GLN A 333 19.25 -26.02 3.75
C GLN A 333 19.30 -26.54 2.31
N THR A 334 18.17 -26.51 1.58
CA THR A 334 18.05 -27.12 0.25
C THR A 334 18.50 -26.18 -0.87
N ALA A 335 18.13 -24.90 -0.79
CA ALA A 335 18.44 -23.89 -1.80
C ALA A 335 19.74 -23.13 -1.51
N HIS A 336 20.36 -23.36 -0.34
CA HIS A 336 21.58 -22.67 0.11
C HIS A 336 21.46 -21.14 0.08
N ILE A 337 20.28 -20.62 0.42
CA ILE A 337 20.00 -19.18 0.55
C ILE A 337 19.83 -18.81 2.01
N SER A 338 20.27 -17.61 2.38
CA SER A 338 20.22 -17.14 3.78
C SER A 338 18.80 -16.86 4.25
N LYS A 339 18.56 -17.01 5.57
CA LYS A 339 17.31 -16.53 6.21
C LYS A 339 17.11 -15.04 5.94
N THR A 340 18.22 -14.30 5.96
CA THR A 340 18.26 -12.87 5.64
C THR A 340 17.74 -12.60 4.24
N PHE A 341 18.17 -13.35 3.21
CA PHE A 341 17.69 -13.16 1.84
C PHE A 341 16.19 -13.48 1.70
N ILE A 342 15.73 -14.57 2.31
CA ILE A 342 14.31 -14.93 2.32
C ILE A 342 13.49 -13.81 2.95
N GLY A 343 13.88 -13.37 4.15
CA GLY A 343 13.21 -12.30 4.88
C GLY A 343 13.24 -10.98 4.13
N LEU A 344 14.41 -10.53 3.65
CA LEU A 344 14.60 -9.18 3.10
C LEU A 344 14.12 -9.02 1.66
N VAL A 345 14.20 -10.08 0.85
CA VAL A 345 13.87 -10.01 -0.58
C VAL A 345 12.55 -10.73 -0.88
N LEU A 346 12.39 -11.97 -0.44
CA LEU A 346 11.27 -12.80 -0.90
C LEU A 346 9.94 -12.45 -0.20
N LEU A 347 9.92 -12.39 1.14
CA LEU A 347 8.67 -12.16 1.88
C LEU A 347 8.00 -10.81 1.57
N PRO A 348 8.74 -9.69 1.47
CA PRO A 348 8.19 -8.39 1.13
C PRO A 348 7.46 -8.33 -0.21
N ILE A 349 7.96 -9.09 -1.20
CA ILE A 349 7.32 -9.14 -2.52
C ILE A 349 5.90 -9.68 -2.40
N VAL A 350 5.67 -10.66 -1.52
CA VAL A 350 4.35 -11.28 -1.36
C VAL A 350 3.42 -10.44 -0.52
N GLY A 351 3.90 -9.95 0.63
CA GLY A 351 3.09 -9.16 1.53
C GLY A 351 2.53 -7.91 0.85
N ASN A 352 3.41 -7.21 0.13
CA ASN A 352 3.08 -5.94 -0.48
C ASN A 352 2.59 -6.08 -1.94
N ALA A 353 2.54 -7.28 -2.53
CA ALA A 353 2.25 -7.48 -3.95
C ALA A 353 0.98 -6.76 -4.44
N ALA A 354 -0.08 -6.81 -3.63
CA ALA A 354 -1.35 -6.16 -3.98
C ALA A 354 -1.21 -4.65 -4.01
N GLU A 355 -0.59 -4.07 -2.99
CA GLU A 355 -0.29 -2.63 -2.92
C GLU A 355 0.62 -2.19 -4.07
N HIS A 356 1.59 -3.02 -4.46
CA HIS A 356 2.51 -2.76 -5.57
C HIS A 356 1.76 -2.61 -6.89
N VAL A 357 0.87 -3.57 -7.18
CA VAL A 357 0.08 -3.56 -8.42
C VAL A 357 -0.82 -2.32 -8.45
N THR A 358 -1.50 -2.01 -7.35
CA THR A 358 -2.35 -0.82 -7.25
C THR A 358 -1.55 0.47 -7.45
N ALA A 359 -0.40 0.63 -6.79
CA ALA A 359 0.45 1.81 -6.95
C ALA A 359 0.92 2.00 -8.40
N VAL A 360 1.33 0.92 -9.08
CA VAL A 360 1.76 0.98 -10.49
C VAL A 360 0.60 1.31 -11.42
N VAL A 361 -0.59 0.74 -11.21
CA VAL A 361 -1.79 1.05 -12.00
C VAL A 361 -2.17 2.51 -11.84
N VAL A 362 -2.10 3.05 -10.62
CA VAL A 362 -2.39 4.46 -10.32
C VAL A 362 -1.34 5.39 -10.96
N ALA A 363 -0.06 5.00 -10.93
CA ALA A 363 1.01 5.71 -11.63
C ALA A 363 0.78 5.76 -13.16
N LEU A 364 0.32 4.65 -13.76
CA LEU A 364 -0.03 4.58 -15.19
C LEU A 364 -1.26 5.42 -15.57
N LYS A 365 -2.11 5.77 -14.59
CA LYS A 365 -3.25 6.70 -14.73
C LYS A 365 -2.87 8.18 -14.55
N ASP A 366 -1.57 8.49 -14.53
CA ASP A 366 -1.03 9.84 -14.30
C ASP A 366 -1.28 10.43 -12.91
N LYS A 367 -1.54 9.58 -11.91
CA LYS A 367 -1.75 9.97 -10.52
C LYS A 367 -0.53 9.62 -9.66
N MET A 368 0.63 10.20 -10.00
CA MET A 368 1.90 9.85 -9.34
C MET A 368 1.92 10.18 -7.84
N ASP A 369 1.26 11.26 -7.43
CA ASP A 369 1.07 11.61 -6.02
C ASP A 369 0.59 10.45 -5.15
N LEU A 370 -0.47 9.79 -5.62
CA LEU A 370 -1.10 8.68 -4.92
C LEU A 370 -0.19 7.46 -4.88
N ALA A 371 0.51 7.17 -5.99
CA ALA A 371 1.45 6.05 -6.04
C ALA A 371 2.62 6.24 -5.06
N ILE A 372 3.14 7.46 -4.94
CA ILE A 372 4.15 7.84 -3.94
C ILE A 372 3.57 7.72 -2.52
N GLY A 373 2.34 8.22 -2.32
CA GLY A 373 1.62 8.15 -1.04
C GLY A 373 1.46 6.72 -0.53
N VAL A 374 1.06 5.79 -1.41
CA VAL A 374 0.96 4.36 -1.09
C VAL A 374 2.31 3.78 -0.66
N ALA A 375 3.37 3.98 -1.45
CA ALA A 375 4.69 3.40 -1.18
C ALA A 375 5.33 3.96 0.11
N ILE A 376 5.34 5.28 0.29
CA ILE A 376 5.97 5.91 1.47
C ILE A 376 5.09 5.73 2.72
N GLY A 377 3.76 5.80 2.57
CA GLY A 377 2.81 5.60 3.66
C GLY A 377 2.94 4.21 4.29
N SER A 378 2.93 3.16 3.46
CA SER A 378 3.14 1.77 3.88
C SER A 378 4.51 1.60 4.58
N SER A 379 5.58 2.11 3.98
CA SER A 379 6.93 2.12 4.59
C SER A 379 6.97 2.78 5.98
N MET A 380 6.22 3.87 6.16
CA MET A 380 6.24 4.65 7.39
C MET A 380 5.50 3.93 8.50
N GLN A 381 4.38 3.30 8.17
CA GLN A 381 3.64 2.44 9.08
C GLN A 381 4.50 1.26 9.50
N ILE A 382 5.28 0.66 8.59
CA ILE A 382 6.19 -0.44 8.97
C ILE A 382 7.28 0.04 9.93
N ALA A 383 7.88 1.20 9.68
CA ALA A 383 8.96 1.75 10.51
C ALA A 383 8.47 2.23 11.90
N LEU A 384 7.33 2.92 11.96
CA LEU A 384 6.84 3.60 13.17
C LEU A 384 5.81 2.80 13.98
N LEU A 385 5.09 1.87 13.33
CA LEU A 385 4.07 1.04 13.97
C LEU A 385 4.49 -0.43 14.01
N VAL A 386 4.64 -1.10 12.86
CA VAL A 386 4.75 -2.56 12.80
C VAL A 386 6.03 -3.06 13.48
N THR A 387 7.18 -2.52 13.10
CA THR A 387 8.49 -2.92 13.65
C THR A 387 8.57 -2.72 15.18
N PRO A 388 8.29 -1.53 15.74
CA PRO A 388 8.33 -1.35 17.19
C PRO A 388 7.21 -2.13 17.91
N PHE A 389 6.03 -2.30 17.29
CA PHE A 389 4.99 -3.15 17.86
C PHE A 389 5.47 -4.60 18.02
N LEU A 390 6.17 -5.16 17.02
CA LEU A 390 6.72 -6.52 17.09
C LEU A 390 7.79 -6.67 18.17
N VAL A 391 8.57 -5.62 18.45
CA VAL A 391 9.51 -5.59 19.58
C VAL A 391 8.77 -5.67 20.91
N ILE A 392 7.71 -4.87 21.09
CA ILE A 392 6.88 -4.91 22.30
C ILE A 392 6.16 -6.26 22.42
N LEU A 393 5.66 -6.81 21.31
CA LEU A 393 5.03 -8.12 21.31
C LEU A 393 6.03 -9.23 21.67
N GLY A 394 7.26 -9.16 21.15
CA GLY A 394 8.34 -10.05 21.55
C GLY A 394 8.62 -9.96 23.03
N TRP A 395 8.64 -8.75 23.59
CA TRP A 395 8.78 -8.53 25.03
C TRP A 395 7.65 -9.18 25.83
N ILE A 396 6.39 -9.08 25.38
CA ILE A 396 5.23 -9.72 26.02
C ILE A 396 5.30 -11.26 25.91
N MET A 397 5.88 -11.78 24.82
CA MET A 397 5.98 -13.21 24.54
C MET A 397 7.28 -13.86 25.08
N ASP A 398 8.10 -13.12 25.84
CA ASP A 398 9.44 -13.54 26.29
C ASP A 398 10.36 -14.00 25.14
N LYS A 399 10.24 -13.36 23.98
CA LYS A 399 11.10 -13.55 22.80
C LYS A 399 12.05 -12.36 22.65
N PRO A 400 13.36 -12.58 22.40
CA PRO A 400 14.35 -11.50 22.32
C PRO A 400 14.30 -10.76 20.97
N MET A 401 13.14 -10.22 20.60
CA MET A 401 12.98 -9.38 19.42
C MET A 401 13.62 -8.01 19.69
N THR A 402 14.51 -7.58 18.79
CA THR A 402 15.27 -6.33 18.94
C THR A 402 15.21 -5.51 17.66
N LEU A 403 15.56 -4.22 17.77
CA LEU A 403 15.83 -3.33 16.64
C LEU A 403 17.29 -3.44 16.17
N HIS A 404 17.97 -4.53 16.54
CA HIS A 404 19.33 -4.78 16.12
C HIS A 404 19.31 -5.45 14.75
N PHE A 405 19.69 -4.68 13.73
CA PHE A 405 19.92 -5.16 12.37
C PHE A 405 21.42 -5.33 12.13
N GLU A 406 21.77 -6.19 11.18
CA GLU A 406 23.16 -6.38 10.79
C GLU A 406 23.74 -5.08 10.20
N THR A 407 25.05 -4.89 10.33
CA THR A 407 25.71 -3.65 9.85
C THR A 407 25.43 -3.41 8.37
N PHE A 408 25.49 -4.46 7.55
CA PHE A 408 25.24 -4.35 6.11
C PHE A 408 23.79 -3.95 5.82
N GLU A 409 22.81 -4.55 6.52
CA GLU A 409 21.39 -4.17 6.42
C GLU A 409 21.17 -2.72 6.80
N THR A 410 21.79 -2.28 7.89
CA THR A 410 21.69 -0.90 8.40
C THR A 410 22.23 0.11 7.38
N VAL A 411 23.38 -0.18 6.77
CA VAL A 411 23.99 0.67 5.73
C VAL A 411 23.13 0.71 4.47
N VAL A 412 22.69 -0.45 3.98
CA VAL A 412 21.83 -0.52 2.79
C VAL A 412 20.52 0.22 3.03
N PHE A 413 19.90 0.03 4.19
CA PHE A 413 18.68 0.71 4.58
C PHE A 413 18.86 2.23 4.60
N PHE A 414 19.91 2.72 5.26
CA PHE A 414 20.23 4.14 5.30
C PHE A 414 20.45 4.73 3.90
N LEU A 415 21.27 4.09 3.07
CA LEU A 415 21.54 4.56 1.71
C LEU A 415 20.29 4.55 0.84
N SER A 416 19.43 3.53 0.98
CA SER A 416 18.18 3.42 0.22
C SER A 416 17.20 4.53 0.58
N VAL A 417 17.07 4.84 1.86
CA VAL A 417 16.24 5.97 2.32
C VAL A 417 16.82 7.29 1.83
N LEU A 418 18.14 7.51 1.90
CA LEU A 418 18.76 8.72 1.36
C LEU A 418 18.56 8.87 -0.15
N ILE A 419 18.77 7.81 -0.93
CA ILE A 419 18.57 7.83 -2.38
C ILE A 419 17.12 8.13 -2.71
N THR A 420 16.18 7.44 -2.06
CA THR A 420 14.75 7.66 -2.29
C THR A 420 14.33 9.06 -1.90
N SER A 421 14.77 9.54 -0.74
CA SER A 421 14.55 10.92 -0.31
C SER A 421 15.17 11.93 -1.26
N TYR A 422 16.30 11.64 -1.88
CA TYR A 422 16.88 12.51 -2.91
C TYR A 422 16.05 12.51 -4.19
N VAL A 423 15.64 11.34 -4.69
CA VAL A 423 14.81 11.24 -5.90
C VAL A 423 13.45 11.94 -5.70
N ILE A 424 12.85 11.80 -4.52
CA ILE A 424 11.54 12.40 -4.21
C ILE A 424 11.63 13.87 -3.81
N ALA A 425 12.48 14.19 -2.82
CA ALA A 425 12.42 15.47 -2.13
C ALA A 425 13.30 16.55 -2.78
N VAL A 426 14.12 16.21 -3.79
CA VAL A 426 15.31 17.01 -4.07
C VAL A 426 15.61 17.19 -5.55
N ARG A 427 15.15 18.34 -6.03
CA ARG A 427 16.08 19.31 -6.60
C ARG A 427 16.45 20.31 -5.51
N PHE A 428 17.25 19.92 -4.51
CA PHE A 428 17.81 20.85 -3.51
C PHE A 428 18.64 21.80 -4.33
N PRO A 429 18.26 23.09 -4.39
CA PRO A 429 19.00 24.03 -5.17
C PRO A 429 20.34 24.22 -4.44
N ALA A 430 21.44 23.91 -5.11
CA ALA A 430 22.79 23.92 -4.53
C ALA A 430 23.25 25.34 -4.12
N SER A 431 22.47 26.38 -4.47
CA SER A 431 22.71 27.76 -4.09
C SER A 431 21.39 28.51 -3.84
N LEU A 432 21.47 29.58 -3.04
CA LEU A 432 20.33 30.46 -2.71
C LEU A 432 19.67 31.06 -3.96
N GLU A 433 20.46 31.33 -5.00
CA GLU A 433 19.95 31.80 -6.30
C GLU A 433 19.11 30.74 -7.00
N GLN A 434 19.52 29.48 -6.95
CA GLN A 434 18.73 28.39 -7.50
C GLN A 434 17.45 28.15 -6.69
N VAL A 435 17.43 28.43 -5.37
CA VAL A 435 16.21 28.37 -4.54
C VAL A 435 15.20 29.41 -4.96
N ILE A 436 15.65 30.66 -5.13
CA ILE A 436 14.81 31.77 -5.54
C ILE A 436 14.27 31.52 -6.95
N GLN A 437 15.12 31.07 -7.88
CA GLN A 437 14.72 30.77 -9.24
C GLN A 437 13.78 29.55 -9.32
N TRP A 438 14.05 28.48 -8.57
CA TRP A 438 13.21 27.29 -8.56
C TRP A 438 11.81 27.59 -8.02
N LYS A 439 11.70 28.38 -6.94
CA LYS A 439 10.42 28.88 -6.41
C LYS A 439 9.68 29.80 -7.37
N LEU A 440 10.39 30.62 -8.15
CA LEU A 440 9.77 31.57 -9.08
C LEU A 440 9.33 30.95 -10.41
N THR A 441 9.96 29.86 -10.87
CA THR A 441 9.80 29.37 -12.25
C THR A 441 9.01 28.07 -12.38
N THR A 442 8.98 27.21 -11.34
CA THR A 442 8.61 25.80 -11.55
C THR A 442 7.20 25.43 -11.06
N GLY A 443 6.57 26.23 -10.18
CA GLY A 443 5.49 25.69 -9.36
C GLY A 443 6.02 24.60 -8.42
N GLN A 444 5.31 24.32 -7.33
CA GLN A 444 5.78 23.43 -6.25
C GLN A 444 5.68 21.93 -6.60
N ASP A 445 5.90 21.57 -7.86
CA ASP A 445 5.68 20.22 -8.36
C ASP A 445 7.02 19.49 -8.50
N GLY A 446 7.18 18.40 -7.73
CA GLY A 446 8.16 17.36 -8.01
C GLY A 446 7.89 16.70 -9.36
N LYS A 447 8.92 16.13 -9.98
CA LYS A 447 8.81 15.45 -11.28
C LYS A 447 9.51 14.11 -11.22
N SER A 448 8.89 13.10 -11.81
CA SER A 448 9.47 11.77 -12.01
C SER A 448 9.63 11.46 -13.51
N ASN A 449 10.56 10.56 -13.82
CA ASN A 449 10.77 10.03 -15.18
C ASN A 449 11.19 8.55 -15.15
N TYR A 450 11.16 7.89 -16.32
CA TYR A 450 11.47 6.46 -16.40
C TYR A 450 12.91 6.13 -15.99
N LEU A 451 13.87 7.05 -16.18
CA LEU A 451 15.27 6.80 -15.84
C LEU A 451 15.47 6.76 -14.33
N GLU A 452 14.83 7.66 -13.59
CA GLU A 452 14.79 7.61 -12.12
C GLU A 452 14.19 6.30 -11.63
N GLY A 453 13.08 5.85 -12.25
CA GLY A 453 12.50 4.53 -11.96
C GLY A 453 13.46 3.37 -12.22
N ALA A 454 14.13 3.37 -13.38
CA ALA A 454 15.12 2.36 -13.73
C ALA A 454 16.31 2.34 -12.77
N MET A 455 16.75 3.50 -12.28
CA MET A 455 17.83 3.61 -11.28
C MET A 455 17.42 3.01 -9.93
N LEU A 456 16.20 3.27 -9.46
CA LEU A 456 15.67 2.67 -8.23
C LEU A 456 15.54 1.14 -8.35
N LEU A 457 15.01 0.65 -9.47
CA LEU A 457 14.94 -0.79 -9.76
C LEU A 457 16.32 -1.44 -9.87
N GLY A 458 17.27 -0.76 -10.51
CA GLY A 458 18.66 -1.19 -10.58
C GLY A 458 19.29 -1.29 -9.20
N MET A 459 19.06 -0.28 -8.33
CA MET A 459 19.54 -0.30 -6.95
C MET A 459 18.94 -1.47 -6.14
N TYR A 460 17.62 -1.66 -6.21
CA TYR A 460 16.97 -2.80 -5.54
C TYR A 460 17.52 -4.14 -6.01
N THR A 461 17.76 -4.29 -7.32
CA THR A 461 18.32 -5.51 -7.90
C THR A 461 19.76 -5.76 -7.41
N ILE A 462 20.60 -4.71 -7.36
CA ILE A 462 21.95 -4.80 -6.82
C ILE A 462 21.92 -5.21 -5.34
N ILE A 463 21.02 -4.62 -4.55
CA ILE A 463 20.81 -4.98 -3.15
C ILE A 463 20.39 -6.46 -3.02
N ALA A 464 19.41 -6.91 -3.80
CA ALA A 464 18.95 -8.30 -3.78
C ALA A 464 20.08 -9.28 -4.14
N LEU A 465 20.88 -8.97 -5.16
CA LEU A 465 22.06 -9.76 -5.52
C LEU A 465 23.12 -9.77 -4.41
N ALA A 466 23.35 -8.63 -3.76
CA ALA A 466 24.29 -8.56 -2.63
C ALA A 466 23.82 -9.43 -1.46
N PHE A 467 22.53 -9.41 -1.12
CA PHE A 467 21.95 -10.26 -0.08
C PHE A 467 21.87 -11.74 -0.46
N TYR A 468 21.77 -12.06 -1.75
CA TYR A 468 21.84 -13.45 -2.23
C TYR A 468 23.21 -14.07 -1.95
N VAL A 469 24.28 -13.29 -2.08
CA VAL A 469 25.67 -13.72 -1.81
C VAL A 469 26.05 -13.56 -0.33
N TYR A 470 25.27 -12.78 0.44
CA TYR A 470 25.53 -12.51 1.85
C TYR A 470 25.39 -13.79 2.70
N PRO A 471 26.49 -14.28 3.31
CA PRO A 471 26.46 -15.55 4.04
C PRO A 471 25.83 -15.37 5.42
N ASP A 472 25.13 -16.39 5.91
CA ASP A 472 24.50 -16.36 7.25
C ASP A 472 25.53 -16.15 8.39
N ASP A 473 26.79 -16.54 8.18
CA ASP A 473 27.89 -16.41 9.15
C ASP A 473 28.65 -15.06 9.10
N ALA A 474 28.37 -14.17 8.13
CA ALA A 474 29.06 -12.87 8.02
C ALA A 474 28.86 -11.97 9.26
N ALA A 475 27.79 -12.20 10.03
CA ALA A 475 27.50 -11.52 11.30
C ALA A 475 28.64 -11.62 12.35
N LYS A 476 29.43 -12.71 12.29
CA LYS A 476 30.54 -12.93 13.24
C LYS A 476 31.75 -12.06 12.91
N SER A 477 31.98 -11.82 11.63
CA SER A 477 33.09 -11.02 11.11
C SER A 477 32.66 -9.55 11.08
N GLY A 478 32.74 -8.89 12.23
CA GLY A 478 32.41 -7.47 12.35
C GLY A 478 33.22 -6.64 11.37
N LEU A 479 32.61 -6.28 10.23
CA LEU A 479 33.20 -5.35 9.29
C LEU A 479 33.20 -3.98 9.96
N ASN A 480 34.38 -3.53 10.38
CA ASN A 480 34.53 -2.26 11.07
C ASN A 480 34.33 -1.15 10.04
N LEU A 481 33.15 -0.54 9.99
CA LEU A 481 32.79 0.46 8.99
C LEU A 481 33.79 1.63 8.96
N LEU A 482 34.39 1.93 10.11
CA LEU A 482 35.44 2.93 10.25
C LEU A 482 36.73 2.52 9.51
N SER A 483 37.13 1.24 9.53
CA SER A 483 38.34 0.79 8.82
C SER A 483 38.16 0.82 7.31
N LEU A 484 36.94 0.54 6.82
CA LEU A 484 36.62 0.60 5.39
C LEU A 484 36.58 2.04 4.85
N LEU A 485 36.04 2.98 5.63
CA LEU A 485 35.92 4.39 5.24
C LEU A 485 37.21 5.19 5.46
N THR A 486 38.05 4.79 6.41
CA THR A 486 39.31 5.49 6.72
C THR A 486 40.55 4.83 6.09
N GLY A 487 40.37 3.72 5.35
CA GLY A 487 41.47 2.98 4.73
C GLY A 487 42.41 2.32 5.74
N GLY A 488 41.98 2.15 6.99
CA GLY A 488 42.78 1.57 8.06
C GLY A 488 42.92 0.05 7.87
N SER A 489 44.06 -0.40 7.35
CA SER A 489 44.44 -1.81 7.38
C SER A 489 44.45 -2.32 8.83
N SER A 490 43.71 -3.40 9.09
CA SER A 490 43.94 -4.26 10.26
C SER A 490 45.14 -5.15 10.01
#